data_AF-A0A8C6XZF6-F1
#
_entry.id   AF-A0A8C6XZF6-F1
#
_cell.length_a   1.000
_cell.length_b   1.000
_cell.length_c   1.000
_cell.angle_alpha   90.00
_cell.angle_beta   90.00
_cell.angle_gamma   90.00
#
_symmetry.space_group_name_H-M   'P 1'
#
loop_
_entity.id
_entity.type
_entity.pdbx_description
1 polymer ?
#
loop_
_entity_poly.entity_id
_entity_poly.type
_entity_poly.pdbx_seq_one_letter_code
_entity_poly.pdbx_strand_id
1 'polypeptide(L)'
;FIYLFDLYAAPSPKRTRAATNSSSTPLISLSKCYCFPGSFKDRAEILHSSIHLKNATRKDSGKYRCEISAPTEQGQGTGEVEISLLILVPPSAPVCEVPISALSGTVVEMRCKESEGVPASKYRWYRNGASLPENTFFWRFKKEKISYTLNTTTGTLLFNPVSKNDTGEYYCEAYNRVGRPQRCPVKRMQVGTILTSVPFSFCKDQSYFKSETWEKNSKDVPKTGSLVLSRM
;
A
#
# COMPACT_ATOMS: atom_id res chain seq x y z
N PHE A 1 19.94 14.80 12.56
CA PHE A 1 20.69 15.46 13.65
C PHE A 1 19.79 16.55 14.21
N ILE A 2 19.21 16.32 15.38
CA ILE A 2 18.32 17.28 16.07
C ILE A 2 19.10 17.77 17.28
N TYR A 3 19.15 19.09 17.48
CA TYR A 3 19.75 19.74 18.63
C TYR A 3 18.62 20.26 19.55
N LEU A 4 18.42 19.62 20.70
CA LEU A 4 17.71 20.13 21.90
C LEU A 4 18.75 20.59 22.92
N PHE A 5 18.99 21.90 23.02
CA PHE A 5 19.72 22.43 24.18
C PHE A 5 18.86 22.30 25.45
N ASP A 6 19.49 21.71 26.47
CA ASP A 6 19.36 21.93 27.92
C ASP A 6 17.96 21.96 28.55
N LEU A 7 17.59 20.81 29.13
CA LEU A 7 16.68 20.77 30.27
C LEU A 7 17.48 20.57 31.56
N TYR A 8 17.84 21.68 32.21
CA TYR A 8 18.18 21.67 33.64
C TYR A 8 17.35 22.73 34.35
N ALA A 9 16.53 22.32 35.32
CA ALA A 9 15.85 23.25 36.22
C ALA A 9 15.88 22.76 37.68
N ALA A 10 16.71 23.48 38.44
CA ALA A 10 16.60 23.99 39.82
C ALA A 10 16.47 23.05 41.03
N PRO A 11 17.02 23.48 42.18
CA PRO A 11 16.12 24.11 43.14
C PRO A 11 16.63 25.42 43.73
N SER A 12 15.67 26.29 44.07
CA SER A 12 15.87 27.47 44.91
C SER A 12 15.89 27.09 46.40
N PRO A 13 16.69 27.77 47.25
CA PRO A 13 16.43 27.82 48.68
C PRO A 13 15.99 29.23 49.09
N LYS A 14 14.74 29.37 49.58
CA LYS A 14 14.33 30.54 50.37
C LYS A 14 14.90 30.42 51.80
N ARG A 15 16.02 31.13 51.99
CA ARG A 15 16.61 31.80 53.17
C ARG A 15 16.13 31.42 54.60
N THR A 16 17.08 30.99 55.43
CA THR A 16 17.12 31.26 56.88
C THR A 16 18.58 31.57 57.28
N ARG A 17 18.84 32.71 57.96
CA ARG A 17 20.16 33.06 58.58
C ARG A 17 20.31 32.20 59.87
N ALA A 18 21.48 31.84 60.43
CA ALA A 18 22.83 32.41 60.43
C ALA A 18 23.94 31.35 60.74
N ALA A 19 25.19 31.70 60.38
CA ALA A 19 26.53 31.28 60.89
C ALA A 19 26.83 29.77 61.10
N THR A 20 27.84 29.14 60.48
CA THR A 20 29.29 29.34 60.69
C THR A 20 30.10 28.44 59.72
N ASN A 21 31.34 28.87 59.42
CA ASN A 21 32.47 28.16 58.78
C ASN A 21 32.29 26.69 58.32
N SER A 22 32.38 26.45 57.01
CA SER A 22 33.43 25.63 56.37
C SER A 22 33.02 25.25 54.94
N SER A 23 34.02 25.27 54.07
CA SER A 23 33.97 24.98 52.63
C SER A 23 33.39 23.59 52.32
N SER A 24 32.15 23.53 51.83
CA SER A 24 31.71 22.50 50.89
C SER A 24 30.49 23.01 50.13
N THR A 25 30.68 23.34 48.85
CA THR A 25 29.58 23.69 47.94
C THR A 25 28.67 22.46 47.77
N PRO A 26 27.34 22.58 47.96
CA PRO A 26 26.45 21.45 47.77
C PRO A 26 26.36 21.11 46.29
N LEU A 27 26.76 19.88 45.94
CA LEU A 27 26.53 19.30 44.61
C LEU A 27 25.03 19.10 44.39
N ILE A 28 24.40 20.02 43.66
CA ILE A 28 23.02 19.87 43.20
C ILE A 28 23.02 18.87 42.04
N SER A 29 22.72 17.61 42.32
CA SER A 29 22.42 16.61 41.29
C SER A 29 20.92 16.65 40.98
N LEU A 30 20.57 17.22 39.83
CA LEU A 30 19.20 17.18 39.28
C LEU A 30 19.17 16.27 38.06
N SER A 31 18.96 14.98 38.26
CA SER A 31 18.54 14.11 37.17
C SER A 31 17.02 14.14 37.10
N LYS A 32 16.44 15.02 36.28
CA LYS A 32 15.03 14.81 35.87
C LYS A 32 15.00 13.53 35.04
N CYS A 33 14.40 12.46 35.57
CA CYS A 33 14.14 11.25 34.81
C CYS A 33 12.99 11.53 33.84
N TYR A 34 13.30 11.55 32.54
CA TYR A 34 12.29 11.61 31.49
C TYR A 34 11.71 10.21 31.28
N CYS A 35 10.44 10.03 31.64
CA CYS A 35 9.70 8.82 31.32
C CYS A 35 8.81 9.08 30.12
N PHE A 36 9.04 8.40 29.00
CA PHE A 36 8.13 8.43 27.86
C PHE A 36 6.89 7.57 28.17
N PRO A 37 5.68 8.16 28.20
CA PRO A 37 4.47 7.42 28.50
C PRO A 37 3.93 6.67 27.26
N GLY A 38 3.01 5.74 27.51
CA GLY A 38 2.23 5.09 26.45
C GLY A 38 3.07 4.28 25.45
N SER A 39 2.78 4.42 24.16
CA SER A 39 3.43 3.68 23.07
C SER A 39 4.91 4.02 22.86
N PHE A 40 5.44 5.02 23.55
CA PHE A 40 6.86 5.38 23.49
C PHE A 40 7.68 4.75 24.62
N LYS A 41 7.01 4.15 25.61
CA LYS A 41 7.66 3.42 26.70
C LYS A 41 8.55 2.32 26.13
N ASP A 42 9.80 2.26 26.58
CA ASP A 42 10.84 1.28 26.20
C ASP A 42 11.41 1.40 24.77
N ARG A 43 10.95 2.37 23.98
CA ARG A 43 11.38 2.58 22.57
C ARG A 43 11.80 4.00 22.24
N ALA A 44 11.44 4.98 23.07
CA ALA A 44 12.00 6.32 23.00
C ALA A 44 13.09 6.51 24.06
N GLU A 45 14.23 7.06 23.66
CA GLU A 45 15.35 7.39 24.54
C GLU A 45 15.85 8.81 24.23
N ILE A 46 16.25 9.54 25.27
CA ILE A 46 16.91 10.85 25.09
C ILE A 46 18.41 10.57 24.99
N LEU A 47 19.01 10.92 23.85
CA LEU A 47 20.46 10.91 23.66
C LEU A 47 20.94 12.34 23.50
N HIS A 48 21.61 12.85 24.54
CA HIS A 48 22.05 14.24 24.65
C HIS A 48 20.87 15.20 24.44
N SER A 49 20.83 15.78 23.25
CA SER A 49 19.95 16.81 22.76
C SER A 49 18.99 16.25 21.70
N SER A 50 18.70 14.95 21.70
CA SER A 50 17.86 14.34 20.67
C SER A 50 17.00 13.21 21.24
N ILE A 51 15.82 13.02 20.64
CA ILE A 51 14.95 11.88 20.95
C ILE A 51 15.17 10.82 19.88
N HIS A 52 15.58 9.64 20.29
CA HIS A 52 15.76 8.47 19.45
C HIS A 52 14.58 7.53 19.64
N LEU A 53 13.85 7.26 18.55
CA LEU A 53 12.72 6.33 18.55
C LEU A 53 13.11 5.04 17.83
N LYS A 54 13.26 3.95 18.59
CA LYS A 54 13.55 2.61 18.09
C LYS A 54 12.28 1.98 17.52
N ASN A 55 12.45 1.14 16.49
CA ASN A 55 11.37 0.38 15.84
C ASN A 55 10.20 1.27 15.39
N ALA A 56 10.49 2.42 14.78
CA ALA A 56 9.45 3.32 14.29
C ALA A 56 8.51 2.61 13.30
N THR A 57 7.22 2.87 13.46
CA THR A 57 6.10 2.31 12.71
C THR A 57 5.31 3.43 12.06
N ARG A 58 4.46 3.11 11.08
CA ARG A 58 3.58 4.09 10.44
C ARG A 58 2.75 4.91 11.44
N LYS A 59 2.36 4.29 12.56
CA LYS A 59 1.54 4.91 13.62
C LYS A 59 2.27 6.00 14.41
N ASP A 60 3.60 6.05 14.33
CA ASP A 60 4.39 7.10 14.96
C ASP A 60 4.43 8.39 14.11
N SER A 61 3.82 8.42 12.92
CA SER A 61 3.70 9.66 12.15
C SER A 61 2.74 10.63 12.81
N GLY A 62 3.12 11.91 12.91
CA GLY A 62 2.29 12.92 13.56
C GLY A 62 3.05 14.21 13.85
N LYS A 63 2.35 15.12 14.51
CA LYS A 63 2.94 16.36 15.04
C LYS A 63 3.39 16.12 16.48
N TYR A 64 4.65 16.46 16.74
CA TYR A 64 5.30 16.35 18.02
C TYR A 64 5.60 17.76 18.52
N ARG A 65 5.28 18.02 19.78
CA ARG A 65 5.58 19.30 20.43
C ARG A 65 6.70 19.12 21.43
N CYS A 66 7.71 19.97 21.34
CA CYS A 66 8.78 20.07 22.32
C CYS A 66 8.63 21.39 23.06
N GLU A 67 8.61 21.31 24.40
CA GLU A 67 8.53 22.46 25.29
C GLU A 67 9.79 22.51 26.14
N ILE A 68 10.41 23.68 26.18
CA ILE A 68 11.63 23.96 26.95
C ILE A 68 11.26 25.01 27.98
N SER A 69 11.63 24.77 29.23
CA SER A 69 11.46 25.74 30.31
C SER A 69 12.81 26.06 30.91
N ALA A 70 13.17 27.35 30.88
CA ALA A 70 14.42 27.87 31.43
C ALA A 70 14.12 28.98 32.45
N PRO A 71 14.86 29.04 33.57
CA PRO A 71 14.83 30.20 34.45
C PRO A 71 15.31 31.44 33.68
N THR A 72 14.58 32.54 33.78
CA THR A 72 14.94 33.85 33.23
C THR A 72 14.97 34.89 34.34
N GLU A 73 15.62 36.03 34.10
CA GLU A 73 15.71 37.11 35.10
C GLU A 73 14.34 37.65 35.54
N GLN A 74 13.30 37.48 34.71
CA GLN A 74 11.92 37.87 35.01
C GLN A 74 11.01 36.71 35.46
N GLY A 75 11.54 35.49 35.67
CA GLY A 75 10.76 34.34 36.13
C GLY A 75 11.12 33.04 35.41
N GLN A 76 10.12 32.36 34.84
CA GLN A 76 10.30 31.12 34.07
C GLN A 76 9.91 31.40 32.62
N GLY A 77 10.89 31.37 31.72
CA GLY A 77 10.68 31.48 30.28
C GLY A 77 10.38 30.10 29.68
N THR A 78 9.36 30.03 28.83
CA THR A 78 9.00 28.81 28.09
C THR A 78 9.19 29.03 26.59
N GLY A 79 9.90 28.11 25.93
CA GLY A 79 10.01 28.03 24.48
C GLY A 79 9.30 26.77 23.97
N GLU A 80 8.64 26.88 22.82
CA GLU A 80 7.92 25.77 22.21
C GLU A 80 8.31 25.62 20.74
N VAL A 81 8.42 24.38 20.27
CA VAL A 81 8.57 24.05 18.86
C VAL A 81 7.71 22.85 18.48
N GLU A 82 7.03 22.94 17.33
CA GLU A 82 6.27 21.84 16.73
C GLU A 82 7.05 21.21 15.57
N ILE A 83 7.10 19.88 15.53
CA ILE A 83 7.81 19.09 14.53
C ILE A 83 6.83 18.10 13.90
N SER A 84 6.79 18.01 12.57
CA SER A 84 6.00 17.00 11.86
C SER A 84 6.89 15.80 11.47
N LEU A 85 6.59 14.63 12.01
CA LEU A 85 7.25 13.37 11.65
C LEU A 85 6.35 12.59 10.67
N LEU A 86 6.90 12.25 9.50
CA LEU A 86 6.26 11.35 8.54
C LEU A 86 7.12 10.10 8.36
N ILE A 87 6.58 8.94 8.73
CA ILE A 87 7.24 7.66 8.49
C ILE A 87 6.95 7.20 7.06
N LEU A 88 8.04 6.99 6.32
CA LEU A 88 8.00 6.49 4.95
C LEU A 88 7.99 4.96 4.96
N VAL A 89 7.17 4.37 4.09
CA VAL A 89 6.90 2.93 4.05
C VAL A 89 7.12 2.43 2.62
N PRO A 90 7.96 1.40 2.41
CA PRO A 90 8.11 0.80 1.09
C PRO A 90 6.81 0.12 0.65
N PRO A 91 6.62 -0.13 -0.66
CA PRO A 91 5.43 -0.80 -1.16
C PRO A 91 5.35 -2.23 -0.60
N SER A 92 4.13 -2.67 -0.31
CA SER A 92 3.82 -4.08 -0.08
C SER A 92 3.54 -4.81 -1.40
N ALA A 93 3.48 -6.15 -1.37
CA ALA A 93 3.13 -6.93 -2.55
C ALA A 93 1.71 -6.58 -3.03
N PRO A 94 1.54 -6.05 -4.26
CA PRO A 94 0.24 -5.63 -4.74
C PRO A 94 -0.67 -6.83 -5.03
N VAL A 95 -1.98 -6.57 -5.01
CA VAL A 95 -3.01 -7.51 -5.50
C VAL A 95 -3.35 -7.16 -6.94
N CYS A 96 -3.17 -8.13 -7.84
CA CYS A 96 -3.51 -7.99 -9.26
C CYS A 96 -4.83 -8.68 -9.58
N GLU A 97 -5.76 -7.96 -10.19
CA GLU A 97 -7.00 -8.46 -10.76
C GLU A 97 -6.81 -8.59 -12.29
N VAL A 98 -6.60 -9.82 -12.76
CA VAL A 98 -6.43 -10.17 -14.18
C VAL A 98 -7.43 -11.27 -14.51
N PRO A 99 -8.31 -11.08 -15.51
CA PRO A 99 -9.24 -12.14 -15.92
C PRO A 99 -8.50 -13.35 -16.48
N ILE A 100 -9.01 -14.55 -16.21
CA ILE A 100 -8.46 -15.80 -16.76
C ILE A 100 -8.70 -15.84 -18.28
N SER A 101 -9.83 -15.30 -18.74
CA SER A 101 -10.20 -15.29 -20.15
C SER A 101 -10.97 -14.03 -20.55
N ALA A 102 -10.87 -13.66 -21.82
CA ALA A 102 -11.66 -12.60 -22.44
C ALA A 102 -12.04 -12.95 -23.89
N LEU A 103 -12.99 -12.21 -24.46
CA LEU A 103 -13.38 -12.38 -25.86
C LEU A 103 -12.84 -11.21 -26.69
N SER A 104 -12.28 -11.50 -27.85
CA SER A 104 -11.79 -10.49 -28.78
C SER A 104 -12.93 -9.54 -29.15
N GLY A 105 -12.66 -8.23 -29.09
CA GLY A 105 -13.66 -7.19 -29.32
C GLY A 105 -14.31 -6.64 -28.04
N THR A 106 -14.14 -7.28 -26.88
CA THR A 106 -14.69 -6.78 -25.61
C THR A 106 -13.74 -5.81 -24.91
N VAL A 107 -14.26 -5.10 -23.91
CA VAL A 107 -13.47 -4.28 -22.99
C VAL A 107 -12.94 -5.15 -21.86
N VAL A 108 -11.67 -4.99 -21.50
CA VAL A 108 -11.05 -5.67 -20.36
C VAL A 108 -10.31 -4.67 -19.50
N GLU A 109 -10.68 -4.61 -18.22
CA GLU A 109 -9.98 -3.80 -17.22
C GLU A 109 -9.23 -4.73 -16.25
N MET A 110 -7.93 -4.48 -16.09
CA MET A 110 -7.08 -5.11 -15.09
C MET A 110 -6.70 -4.08 -14.02
N ARG A 111 -6.63 -4.51 -12.77
CA ARG A 111 -6.33 -3.63 -11.62
C ARG A 111 -5.15 -4.14 -10.81
N CYS A 112 -4.34 -3.22 -10.31
CA CYS A 112 -3.21 -3.50 -9.43
C CYS A 112 -3.32 -2.57 -8.23
N LYS A 113 -3.42 -3.11 -7.01
CA LYS A 113 -3.67 -2.34 -5.79
C LYS A 113 -2.71 -2.67 -4.67
N GLU A 114 -2.22 -1.63 -4.02
CA GLU A 114 -1.30 -1.63 -2.88
C GLU A 114 -1.70 -0.49 -1.92
N SER A 115 -1.72 -0.74 -0.60
CA SER A 115 -2.29 0.19 0.40
C SER A 115 -1.31 0.67 1.49
N GLU A 116 -0.11 0.09 1.57
CA GLU A 116 0.82 0.34 2.67
C GLU A 116 1.90 1.35 2.32
N GLY A 117 2.22 1.54 1.05
CA GLY A 117 3.26 2.43 0.57
C GLY A 117 3.03 3.89 1.00
N VAL A 118 4.05 4.48 1.62
CA VAL A 118 4.10 5.91 1.95
C VAL A 118 5.42 6.50 1.43
N PRO A 119 5.40 7.37 0.40
CA PRO A 119 4.23 7.90 -0.32
C PRO A 119 3.47 6.82 -1.10
N ALA A 120 2.23 7.14 -1.48
CA ALA A 120 1.38 6.25 -2.26
C ALA A 120 2.12 5.69 -3.49
N SER A 121 2.00 4.39 -3.68
CA SER A 121 2.70 3.66 -4.73
C SER A 121 2.16 4.01 -6.12
N LYS A 122 3.07 4.03 -7.09
CA LYS A 122 2.75 3.98 -8.52
C LYS A 122 2.91 2.57 -9.05
N TYR A 123 2.38 2.31 -10.23
CA TYR A 123 2.23 0.97 -10.78
C TYR A 123 2.85 0.86 -12.17
N ARG A 124 3.52 -0.27 -12.41
CA ARG A 124 4.04 -0.68 -13.71
C ARG A 124 3.47 -2.03 -14.08
N TRP A 125 2.87 -2.13 -15.26
CA TRP A 125 2.37 -3.39 -15.78
C TRP A 125 3.38 -4.07 -16.70
N TYR A 126 3.31 -5.39 -16.71
CA TYR A 126 4.16 -6.24 -17.53
C TYR A 126 3.29 -7.27 -18.25
N ARG A 127 3.66 -7.56 -19.50
CA ARG A 127 3.09 -8.64 -20.31
C ARG A 127 4.22 -9.46 -20.89
N ASN A 128 4.22 -10.77 -20.62
CA ASN A 128 5.25 -11.72 -21.08
C ASN A 128 6.67 -11.24 -20.72
N GLY A 129 6.83 -10.67 -19.53
CA GLY A 129 8.10 -10.10 -19.04
C GLY A 129 8.46 -8.71 -19.55
N ALA A 130 7.75 -8.16 -20.55
CA ALA A 130 8.01 -6.82 -21.08
C ALA A 130 7.14 -5.77 -20.38
N SER A 131 7.72 -4.63 -20.01
CA SER A 131 6.98 -3.51 -19.40
C SER A 131 6.05 -2.85 -20.42
N LEU A 132 4.82 -2.59 -20.00
CA LEU A 132 3.83 -1.82 -20.74
C LEU A 132 4.00 -0.33 -20.40
N PRO A 133 4.46 0.53 -21.34
CA PRO A 133 4.64 1.95 -21.07
C PRO A 133 3.29 2.69 -20.96
N GLU A 134 3.25 3.72 -20.11
CA GLU A 134 2.10 4.62 -19.94
C GLU A 134 1.94 5.59 -21.13
N ASN A 135 3.06 6.10 -21.65
CA ASN A 135 3.06 7.12 -22.69
C ASN A 135 3.42 6.53 -24.07
N THR A 136 2.52 6.70 -25.03
CA THR A 136 2.61 6.19 -26.41
C THR A 136 3.53 7.03 -27.31
N PHE A 137 4.11 8.12 -26.80
CA PHE A 137 4.93 9.04 -27.61
C PHE A 137 6.20 8.39 -28.19
N PHE A 138 6.84 7.48 -27.46
CA PHE A 138 8.05 6.78 -27.93
C PHE A 138 7.77 5.69 -28.97
N TRP A 139 6.53 5.21 -29.05
CA TRP A 139 6.12 4.20 -30.04
C TRP A 139 5.66 4.82 -31.36
N ARG A 140 5.62 6.15 -31.51
CA ARG A 140 5.43 6.79 -32.84
C ARG A 140 6.48 6.35 -33.88
N PHE A 141 7.62 5.82 -33.43
CA PHE A 141 8.68 5.29 -34.29
C PHE A 141 8.51 3.81 -34.68
N LYS A 142 7.53 3.09 -34.11
CA LYS A 142 7.27 1.68 -34.43
C LYS A 142 5.77 1.52 -34.68
N LYS A 143 5.41 1.07 -35.90
CA LYS A 143 4.05 1.01 -36.46
C LYS A 143 3.03 0.13 -35.71
N GLU A 144 3.23 -0.21 -34.44
CA GLU A 144 2.27 -0.99 -33.66
C GLU A 144 1.28 -0.06 -32.95
N LYS A 145 0.01 -0.16 -33.36
CA LYS A 145 -1.10 0.49 -32.68
C LYS A 145 -1.30 -0.17 -31.31
N ILE A 146 -1.08 0.59 -30.25
CA ILE A 146 -1.31 0.13 -28.87
C ILE A 146 -2.83 0.01 -28.64
N SER A 147 -3.28 -1.14 -28.13
CA SER A 147 -4.69 -1.50 -27.87
C SER A 147 -5.18 -1.16 -26.45
N TYR A 148 -4.31 -0.56 -25.63
CA TYR A 148 -4.58 -0.33 -24.21
C TYR A 148 -4.28 1.10 -23.74
N THR A 149 -4.93 1.48 -22.64
CA THR A 149 -4.64 2.67 -21.84
C THR A 149 -4.14 2.23 -20.47
N LEU A 150 -3.07 2.83 -19.98
CA LEU A 150 -2.48 2.56 -18.67
C LEU A 150 -2.56 3.82 -17.80
N ASN A 151 -3.00 3.67 -16.56
CA ASN A 151 -2.89 4.70 -15.54
C ASN A 151 -1.95 4.21 -14.44
N THR A 152 -0.75 4.79 -14.36
CA THR A 152 0.28 4.37 -13.39
C THR A 152 -0.04 4.80 -11.96
N THR A 153 -1.01 5.70 -11.76
CA THR A 153 -1.40 6.18 -10.44
C THR A 153 -2.49 5.31 -9.82
N THR A 154 -3.46 4.87 -10.62
CA THR A 154 -4.54 3.98 -10.15
C THR A 154 -4.20 2.49 -10.31
N GLY A 155 -3.17 2.17 -11.10
CA GLY A 155 -2.80 0.79 -11.42
C GLY A 155 -3.75 0.13 -12.42
N THR A 156 -4.56 0.92 -13.15
CA THR A 156 -5.54 0.42 -14.10
C THR A 156 -4.93 0.24 -15.49
N LEU A 157 -5.05 -0.97 -16.04
CA LEU A 157 -4.72 -1.29 -17.43
C LEU A 157 -6.01 -1.67 -18.16
N LEU A 158 -6.38 -0.88 -19.17
CA LEU A 158 -7.65 -1.01 -19.89
C LEU A 158 -7.40 -1.35 -21.36
N PHE A 159 -7.88 -2.50 -21.81
CA PHE A 159 -7.97 -2.84 -23.23
C PHE A 159 -9.37 -2.48 -23.75
N ASN A 160 -9.42 -1.73 -24.85
CA ASN A 160 -10.67 -1.36 -25.49
C ASN A 160 -10.48 -1.13 -27.01
N PRO A 161 -10.73 -2.14 -27.85
CA PRO A 161 -11.06 -3.53 -27.53
C PRO A 161 -9.82 -4.39 -27.25
N VAL A 162 -10.01 -5.49 -26.51
CA VAL A 162 -9.01 -6.55 -26.38
C VAL A 162 -8.94 -7.39 -27.66
N SER A 163 -7.74 -7.83 -28.05
CA SER A 163 -7.50 -8.66 -29.22
C SER A 163 -6.87 -10.01 -28.85
N LYS A 164 -6.91 -10.98 -29.78
CA LYS A 164 -6.23 -12.28 -29.58
C LYS A 164 -4.73 -12.14 -29.25
N ASN A 165 -4.08 -11.11 -29.79
CA ASN A 165 -2.67 -10.81 -29.56
C ASN A 165 -2.37 -10.27 -28.14
N ASP A 166 -3.41 -9.94 -27.38
CA ASP A 166 -3.32 -9.55 -25.98
C ASP A 166 -3.39 -10.75 -25.03
N THR A 167 -3.38 -11.98 -25.56
CA THR A 167 -3.15 -13.19 -24.74
C THR A 167 -1.74 -13.15 -24.14
N GLY A 168 -1.62 -13.46 -22.86
CA GLY A 168 -0.31 -13.52 -22.23
C GLY A 168 -0.33 -13.68 -20.72
N GLU A 169 0.88 -13.61 -20.17
CA GLU A 169 1.16 -13.61 -18.74
C GLU A 169 1.35 -12.18 -18.26
N TYR A 170 0.53 -11.79 -17.30
CA TYR A 170 0.47 -10.43 -16.77
C TYR A 170 0.86 -10.41 -15.30
N TYR A 171 1.62 -9.37 -14.94
CA TYR A 171 1.85 -9.00 -13.55
C TYR A 171 2.09 -7.50 -13.47
N CYS A 172 2.03 -6.97 -12.25
CA CYS A 172 2.27 -5.57 -11.97
C CYS A 172 3.23 -5.41 -10.80
N GLU A 173 4.02 -4.34 -10.87
CA GLU A 173 4.92 -3.87 -9.83
C GLU A 173 4.38 -2.58 -9.21
N ALA A 174 4.27 -2.57 -7.88
CA ALA A 174 4.05 -1.37 -7.08
C ALA A 174 5.42 -0.80 -6.66
N TYR A 175 5.61 0.50 -6.85
CA TYR A 175 6.86 1.19 -6.52
C TYR A 175 6.61 2.58 -5.95
N ASN A 176 7.44 2.98 -5.01
CA ASN A 176 7.54 4.36 -4.55
C ASN A 176 9.03 4.71 -4.35
N ARG A 177 9.32 5.86 -3.73
CA ARG A 177 10.70 6.33 -3.50
C ARG A 177 11.43 5.60 -2.35
N VAL A 178 10.82 4.58 -1.76
CA VAL A 178 11.25 3.93 -0.51
C VAL A 178 11.40 2.44 -0.75
N GLY A 179 12.56 1.89 -0.39
CA GLY A 179 12.82 0.46 -0.53
C GLY A 179 12.75 -0.05 -1.98
N ARG A 180 12.49 -1.36 -2.12
CA ARG A 180 12.43 -2.03 -3.42
C ARG A 180 10.98 -2.16 -3.90
N PRO A 181 10.72 -2.06 -5.21
CA PRO A 181 9.42 -2.40 -5.78
C PRO A 181 9.00 -3.83 -5.40
N GLN A 182 7.69 -4.04 -5.26
CA GLN A 182 7.10 -5.35 -5.02
C GLN A 182 6.16 -5.71 -6.17
N ARG A 183 6.08 -7.00 -6.51
CA ARG A 183 5.25 -7.50 -7.61
C ARG A 183 4.22 -8.50 -7.15
N CYS A 184 3.08 -8.52 -7.83
CA CYS A 184 2.10 -9.58 -7.66
C CYS A 184 2.54 -10.87 -8.37
N PRO A 185 1.95 -12.03 -8.03
CA PRO A 185 2.13 -13.26 -8.80
C PRO A 185 1.68 -13.10 -10.26
N VAL A 186 2.33 -13.84 -11.15
CA VAL A 186 1.98 -13.87 -12.57
C VAL A 186 0.61 -14.50 -12.76
N LYS A 187 -0.23 -13.86 -13.57
CA LYS A 187 -1.57 -14.34 -13.95
C LYS A 187 -1.68 -14.45 -15.46
N ARG A 188 -2.21 -15.56 -15.96
CA ARG A 188 -2.39 -15.79 -17.38
C ARG A 188 -3.80 -15.42 -17.84
N MET A 189 -3.89 -14.61 -18.89
CA MET A 189 -5.14 -14.28 -19.59
C MET A 189 -5.15 -14.89 -20.98
N GLN A 190 -6.23 -15.59 -21.34
CA GLN A 190 -6.46 -16.14 -22.68
C GLN A 190 -7.57 -15.38 -23.40
N VAL A 191 -7.27 -14.85 -24.60
CA VAL A 191 -8.28 -14.15 -25.42
C VAL A 191 -8.79 -15.07 -26.52
N GLY A 192 -10.08 -15.39 -26.49
CA GLY A 192 -10.78 -16.18 -27.51
C GLY A 192 -11.40 -15.31 -28.60
N THR A 193 -11.84 -15.92 -29.71
CA THR A 193 -12.58 -15.23 -30.77
C THR A 193 -14.05 -15.63 -30.70
N ILE A 194 -14.97 -14.69 -30.93
CA ILE A 194 -16.39 -15.01 -31.11
C ILE A 194 -16.52 -15.77 -32.44
N LEU A 195 -16.93 -17.03 -32.40
CA LEU A 195 -17.25 -17.80 -33.60
C LEU A 195 -18.60 -17.30 -34.15
N THR A 196 -18.59 -16.21 -34.91
CA THR A 196 -19.80 -15.66 -35.55
C THR A 196 -20.25 -16.49 -36.76
N SER A 197 -19.42 -17.42 -37.24
CA SER A 197 -19.81 -18.46 -38.17
C SER A 197 -19.08 -19.75 -37.82
N VAL A 198 -19.73 -20.64 -37.07
CA VAL A 198 -19.44 -22.07 -37.27
C VAL A 198 -20.07 -22.38 -38.63
N PRO A 199 -19.32 -22.75 -39.68
CA PRO A 199 -19.95 -23.33 -40.85
C PRO A 199 -20.81 -24.49 -40.36
N PHE A 200 -22.07 -24.60 -40.83
CA PHE A 200 -22.95 -25.73 -40.48
C PHE A 200 -22.27 -27.11 -40.70
N SER A 201 -21.21 -27.16 -41.51
CA SER A 201 -20.38 -28.35 -41.74
C SER A 201 -19.49 -28.78 -40.56
N PHE A 202 -19.25 -27.94 -39.54
CA PHE A 202 -18.41 -28.30 -38.39
C PHE A 202 -19.17 -29.03 -37.25
N CYS A 203 -20.51 -29.04 -37.27
CA CYS A 203 -21.33 -29.91 -36.41
C CYS A 203 -21.48 -31.33 -36.98
N LYS A 204 -20.45 -31.89 -37.63
CA LYS A 204 -20.49 -33.28 -38.14
C LYS A 204 -19.60 -34.27 -37.40
N ASP A 205 -18.72 -33.84 -36.49
CA ASP A 205 -17.96 -34.74 -35.63
C ASP A 205 -18.51 -34.70 -34.20
N GLN A 206 -19.67 -35.32 -34.01
CA GLN A 206 -20.36 -35.44 -32.73
C GLN A 206 -20.01 -36.76 -32.03
N SER A 207 -18.73 -37.14 -32.03
CA SER A 207 -18.27 -38.38 -31.39
C SER A 207 -17.60 -38.18 -30.02
N TYR A 208 -17.50 -36.94 -29.52
CA TYR A 208 -16.86 -36.68 -28.21
C TYR A 208 -17.59 -35.71 -27.27
N PHE A 209 -18.85 -35.35 -27.55
CA PHE A 209 -19.66 -34.59 -26.59
C PHE A 209 -20.90 -35.40 -26.23
N LYS A 210 -20.88 -36.01 -25.04
CA LYS A 210 -22.08 -36.63 -24.47
C LYS A 210 -23.00 -35.47 -24.02
N SER A 211 -23.94 -35.08 -24.86
CA SER A 211 -24.93 -34.06 -24.52
C SER A 211 -25.98 -34.67 -23.60
N GLU A 212 -26.05 -34.21 -22.36
CA GLU A 212 -27.23 -34.42 -21.51
C GLU A 212 -28.28 -33.38 -21.90
N THR A 213 -29.21 -33.78 -22.79
CA THR A 213 -30.39 -32.97 -23.15
C THR A 213 -31.46 -33.15 -22.08
N TRP A 214 -31.77 -32.07 -21.35
CA TRP A 214 -32.90 -32.01 -20.42
C TRP A 214 -34.13 -31.52 -21.18
N GLU A 215 -35.07 -32.42 -21.47
CA GLU A 215 -36.36 -32.06 -22.07
C GLU A 215 -37.38 -31.87 -20.94
N LYS A 216 -37.88 -30.65 -20.77
CA LYS A 216 -38.93 -30.36 -19.78
C LYS A 216 -40.27 -30.80 -20.36
N ASN A 217 -40.73 -32.00 -20.00
CA ASN A 217 -42.10 -32.42 -20.31
C ASN A 217 -43.10 -31.52 -19.58
N SER A 218 -43.84 -30.72 -20.36
CA SER A 218 -44.79 -29.69 -19.91
C SER A 218 -46.05 -30.24 -19.21
N LYS A 219 -46.10 -31.53 -18.84
CA LYS A 219 -47.31 -32.16 -18.28
C LYS A 219 -47.24 -32.56 -16.81
N ASP A 220 -46.09 -32.52 -16.15
CA ASP A 220 -45.97 -32.93 -14.74
C ASP A 220 -45.24 -31.89 -13.89
N VAL A 221 -45.82 -30.70 -13.74
CA VAL A 221 -45.42 -29.77 -12.67
C VAL A 221 -46.38 -29.97 -11.50
N PRO A 222 -45.96 -30.59 -10.38
CA PRO A 222 -46.80 -30.69 -9.19
C PRO A 222 -46.93 -29.29 -8.58
N LYS A 223 -48.15 -28.92 -8.17
CA LYS A 223 -48.45 -27.58 -7.62
C LYS A 223 -47.82 -27.29 -6.25
N THR A 224 -47.15 -28.25 -5.61
CA THR A 224 -46.33 -28.03 -4.41
C THR A 224 -45.40 -29.24 -4.24
N GLY A 225 -44.08 -29.02 -4.13
CA GLY A 225 -43.11 -30.07 -3.78
C GLY A 225 -41.84 -30.10 -4.65
N SER A 226 -40.69 -30.35 -4.01
CA SER A 226 -39.36 -30.41 -4.65
C SER A 226 -39.25 -31.53 -5.70
N LEU A 227 -38.64 -31.22 -6.84
CA LEU A 227 -38.31 -32.16 -7.91
C LEU A 227 -37.08 -32.99 -7.53
N VAL A 228 -37.25 -34.30 -7.40
CA VAL A 228 -36.14 -35.27 -7.31
C VAL A 228 -35.95 -35.90 -8.69
N LEU A 229 -34.82 -35.64 -9.33
CA LEU A 229 -34.45 -36.24 -10.61
C LEU A 229 -33.74 -37.58 -10.33
N SER A 230 -34.27 -38.68 -10.87
CA SER A 230 -33.65 -40.01 -10.79
C SER A 230 -33.02 -40.38 -12.14
N ARG A 231 -31.84 -41.01 -12.09
CA ARG A 231 -31.09 -41.52 -13.24
C ARG A 231 -31.73 -42.82 -13.72
N MET A 232 -31.96 -42.98 -15.03
CA MET A 232 -32.17 -44.30 -15.63
C MET A 232 -30.83 -45.00 -15.85
#